data_AF-A0A850DHQ9-F1
#
_entry.id   AF-A0A850DHQ9-F1
#
_cell.length_a   1.000
_cell.length_b   1.000
_cell.length_c   1.000
_cell.angle_alpha   90.00
_cell.angle_beta   90.00
_cell.angle_gamma   90.00
#
_symmetry.space_group_name_H-M   'P 1'
#
loop_
_entity.id
_entity.type
_entity.pdbx_description
1 polymer ?
#
loop_
_entity_poly.entity_id
_entity_poly.type
_entity_poly.pdbx_seq_one_letter_code
_entity_poly.pdbx_strand_id
1 'polypeptide(L)'
;MLDSTTEAVEELLRLARSDFLSRQPSRDNRETPPPGSHLENAIVSKFVSAYEAADVESLTALFTEDVVLSMPSLPFEAAGRAAVARFCTALFGSGRRYDLVPTRANGQPAFGVYARASSGVRHGTGLVVVSLNGDSICAITRFDRFVLPRFGLPRSLPPDWNAGK
;
A
#
# COMPACT_ATOMS: atom_id res chain seq x y z
N MET A 1 -35.04 -13.05 13.29
CA MET A 1 -35.08 -11.58 13.45
C MET A 1 -34.45 -11.29 14.80
N LEU A 2 -33.37 -10.51 14.84
CA LEU A 2 -32.80 -10.05 16.10
C LEU A 2 -33.37 -8.66 16.37
N ASP A 3 -34.14 -8.53 17.45
CA ASP A 3 -34.58 -7.26 18.04
C ASP A 3 -33.37 -6.56 18.68
N SER A 4 -32.38 -6.16 17.88
CA SER A 4 -31.31 -5.27 18.32
C SER A 4 -31.76 -3.84 18.08
N THR A 5 -32.10 -3.14 19.16
CA THR A 5 -32.47 -1.72 19.16
C THR A 5 -31.41 -0.89 18.42
N THR A 6 -31.86 0.07 17.61
CA THR A 6 -31.04 1.02 16.84
C THR A 6 -29.98 1.70 17.71
N GLU A 7 -30.29 1.94 18.98
CA GLU A 7 -29.39 2.51 19.99
C GLU A 7 -28.16 1.62 20.27
N ALA A 8 -28.32 0.29 20.30
CA ALA A 8 -27.19 -0.62 20.51
C ALA A 8 -26.26 -0.66 19.29
N VAL A 9 -26.81 -0.49 18.09
CA VAL A 9 -26.03 -0.40 16.83
C VAL A 9 -25.25 0.91 16.78
N GLU A 10 -25.88 2.03 17.15
CA GLU A 10 -25.22 3.34 17.22
C GLU A 10 -24.14 3.38 18.28
N GLU A 11 -24.37 2.79 19.45
CA GLU A 11 -23.39 2.73 20.54
C GLU A 11 -22.20 1.83 20.17
N LEU A 12 -22.43 0.69 19.51
CA LEU A 12 -21.37 -0.16 18.98
C LEU A 12 -20.56 0.54 17.87
N LEU A 13 -21.22 1.27 16.97
CA LEU A 13 -20.54 2.09 15.96
C LEU A 13 -19.75 3.23 16.59
N ARG A 14 -20.31 3.91 17.59
CA ARG A 14 -19.66 5.00 18.32
C ARG A 14 -18.42 4.51 19.07
N LEU A 15 -18.52 3.38 19.75
CA LEU A 15 -17.40 2.74 20.45
C LEU A 15 -16.34 2.21 19.49
N ALA A 16 -16.73 1.55 18.40
CA ALA A 16 -15.79 1.10 17.37
C ALA A 16 -15.06 2.29 16.71
N ARG A 17 -15.76 3.41 16.49
CA ARG A 17 -15.17 4.65 15.95
C ARG A 17 -14.27 5.33 16.97
N SER A 18 -14.64 5.32 18.25
CA SER A 18 -13.85 5.87 19.35
C SER A 18 -12.57 5.07 19.59
N ASP A 19 -12.63 3.74 19.56
CA ASP A 19 -11.45 2.86 19.66
C ASP A 19 -10.53 3.02 18.44
N PHE A 20 -11.11 3.17 17.24
CA PHE A 20 -10.36 3.46 16.02
C PHE A 20 -9.64 4.81 16.05
N LEU A 21 -10.28 5.85 16.59
CA LEU A 21 -9.67 7.18 16.76
C LEU A 21 -8.62 7.19 17.89
N SER A 22 -8.82 6.40 18.94
CA SER A 22 -7.88 6.30 20.08
C SER A 22 -6.61 5.53 19.74
N ARG A 23 -6.67 4.64 18.74
CA ARG A 23 -5.50 3.89 18.22
C ARG A 23 -4.81 4.58 17.04
N GLN A 24 -5.29 5.74 16.59
CA GLN A 24 -4.47 6.57 15.71
C GLN A 24 -3.34 7.15 16.56
N PRO A 25 -2.06 6.77 16.33
CA PRO A 25 -0.97 7.59 16.84
C PRO A 25 -1.23 9.02 16.37
N SER A 26 -0.85 10.01 17.19
CA SER A 26 -1.03 11.44 16.93
C SER A 26 -0.40 11.84 15.60
N ARG A 27 -1.11 11.56 14.51
CA ARG A 27 -0.73 11.94 13.15
C ARG A 27 -0.96 13.43 13.07
N ASP A 28 0.04 14.16 12.60
CA ASP A 28 -0.19 15.46 11.98
C ASP A 28 -1.15 15.20 10.80
N ASN A 29 -2.46 15.24 11.06
CA ASN A 29 -3.50 14.70 10.19
C ASN A 29 -3.79 15.72 9.09
N ARG A 30 -2.88 15.75 8.12
CA ARG A 30 -2.97 16.59 6.93
C ARG A 30 -4.04 16.02 6.02
N GLU A 31 -4.67 16.90 5.26
CA GLU A 31 -5.72 16.50 4.33
C GLU A 31 -5.16 15.52 3.28
N THR A 32 -5.80 14.36 3.17
CA THR A 32 -5.46 13.36 2.16
C THR A 32 -5.75 13.93 0.77
N PRO A 33 -4.79 13.88 -0.18
CA PRO A 33 -5.02 14.37 -1.53
C PRO A 33 -6.24 13.70 -2.18
N PRO A 34 -7.08 14.44 -2.92
CA PRO A 34 -8.18 13.84 -3.66
C PRO A 34 -7.68 12.80 -4.68
N PRO A 35 -8.45 11.73 -4.93
CA PRO A 35 -8.13 10.74 -5.96
C PRO A 35 -7.90 11.39 -7.33
N GLY A 36 -6.76 11.09 -7.96
CA GLY A 36 -6.36 11.61 -9.27
C GLY A 36 -5.87 13.06 -9.25
N SER A 37 -5.76 13.68 -8.08
CA SER A 37 -5.16 15.02 -7.96
C SER A 37 -3.70 15.03 -8.43
N HIS A 38 -3.22 16.20 -8.86
CA HIS A 38 -1.83 16.36 -9.27
C HIS A 38 -0.84 15.94 -8.16
N LEU A 39 -1.20 16.23 -6.91
CA LEU A 39 -0.41 15.84 -5.74
C LEU A 39 -0.37 14.32 -5.55
N GLU A 40 -1.52 13.63 -5.60
CA GLU A 40 -1.57 12.16 -5.53
C GLU A 40 -0.70 11.54 -6.63
N ASN A 41 -0.88 12.01 -7.87
CA ASN A 41 -0.14 11.49 -9.02
C ASN A 41 1.37 11.74 -8.90
N ALA A 42 1.80 12.88 -8.36
CA ALA A 42 3.21 13.18 -8.14
C ALA A 42 3.83 12.24 -7.09
N ILE A 43 3.14 11.99 -5.97
CA ILE A 43 3.61 11.06 -4.92
C ILE A 43 3.65 9.64 -5.48
N VAL A 44 2.59 9.20 -6.15
CA VAL A 44 2.51 7.88 -6.79
C VAL A 44 3.62 7.68 -7.81
N SER A 45 3.87 8.66 -8.67
CA SER A 45 4.93 8.56 -9.69
C SER A 45 6.32 8.41 -9.05
N LYS A 46 6.61 9.14 -7.97
CA LYS A 46 7.86 9.01 -7.22
C LYS A 46 7.95 7.65 -6.54
N PHE A 47 6.86 7.19 -5.91
CA PHE A 47 6.79 5.89 -5.26
C PHE A 47 7.05 4.76 -6.26
N VAL A 48 6.37 4.76 -7.40
CA VAL A 48 6.54 3.75 -8.45
C VAL A 48 7.97 3.73 -8.96
N SER A 49 8.51 4.90 -9.30
CA SER A 49 9.89 5.01 -9.81
C SER A 49 10.92 4.48 -8.81
N ALA A 50 10.79 4.86 -7.53
CA ALA A 50 11.69 4.40 -6.47
C ALA A 50 11.55 2.89 -6.21
N TYR A 51 10.34 2.35 -6.23
CA TYR A 51 10.08 0.92 -6.02
C TYR A 51 10.65 0.05 -7.13
N GLU A 52 10.43 0.41 -8.39
CA GLU A 52 10.95 -0.33 -9.55
C GLU A 52 12.48 -0.21 -9.66
N ALA A 53 13.02 0.96 -9.29
CA ALA A 53 14.46 1.19 -9.15
C ALA A 53 15.08 0.57 -7.89
N ALA A 54 14.30 -0.13 -7.06
CA ALA A 54 14.73 -0.67 -5.76
C ALA A 54 15.53 0.35 -4.92
N ASP A 55 15.18 1.62 -5.04
CA ASP A 55 15.82 2.73 -4.37
C ASP A 55 15.16 2.94 -3.01
N VAL A 56 15.75 2.31 -2.00
CA VAL A 56 15.26 2.36 -0.62
C VAL A 56 15.37 3.78 -0.06
N GLU A 57 16.37 4.56 -0.46
CA GLU A 57 16.53 5.93 0.02
C GLU A 57 15.39 6.81 -0.49
N SER A 58 15.14 6.78 -1.80
CA SER A 58 14.03 7.51 -2.41
C SER A 58 12.66 7.06 -1.88
N LEU A 59 12.45 5.76 -1.63
CA LEU A 59 11.21 5.28 -0.99
C LEU A 59 11.06 5.83 0.43
N THR A 60 12.14 5.79 1.20
CA THR A 60 12.15 6.20 2.61
C THR A 60 11.90 7.70 2.76
N ALA A 61 12.35 8.51 1.79
CA ALA A 61 12.09 9.95 1.72
C ALA A 61 10.61 10.30 1.49
N LEU A 62 9.81 9.36 0.95
CA LEU A 62 8.36 9.56 0.75
C LEU A 62 7.54 9.20 1.99
N PHE A 63 8.14 8.59 3.00
CA PHE A 63 7.41 8.09 4.18
C PHE A 63 7.35 9.13 5.29
N THR A 64 6.24 9.18 6.02
CA THR A 64 6.18 9.88 7.31
C THR A 64 7.13 9.21 8.32
N GLU A 65 7.49 9.91 9.39
CA GLU A 65 8.38 9.36 10.42
C GLU A 65 7.77 8.12 11.10
N ASP A 66 6.45 8.15 11.29
CA ASP A 66 5.61 7.15 11.94
C ASP A 66 4.97 6.15 10.95
N VAL A 67 5.48 6.04 9.73
CA VAL A 67 4.91 5.17 8.69
C VAL A 67 4.71 3.74 9.20
N VAL A 68 3.56 3.15 8.89
CA VAL A 68 3.25 1.77 9.26
C VAL A 68 3.18 0.91 8.01
N LEU A 69 3.98 -0.15 7.95
CA LEU A 69 3.83 -1.21 6.97
C LEU A 69 3.17 -2.42 7.63
N SER A 70 2.04 -2.87 7.08
CA SER A 70 1.33 -4.06 7.54
C SER A 70 1.13 -5.07 6.42
N MET A 71 1.08 -6.34 6.79
CA MET A 71 0.74 -7.41 5.85
C MET A 71 -0.41 -8.23 6.40
N PRO A 72 -1.69 -7.86 6.25
CA PRO A 72 -2.81 -8.50 6.95
C PRO A 72 -2.91 -10.02 6.79
N SER A 73 -2.36 -10.57 5.71
CA SER A 73 -2.26 -12.01 5.47
C SER A 73 -1.24 -12.75 6.36
N LEU A 74 -0.38 -12.02 7.07
CA LEU A 74 0.64 -12.49 8.01
C LEU A 74 0.57 -11.63 9.30
N PRO A 75 0.93 -12.14 10.48
CA PRO A 75 1.03 -11.32 11.69
C PRO A 75 2.32 -10.47 11.65
N PHE A 76 2.46 -9.61 10.64
CA PHE A 76 3.62 -8.76 10.43
C PHE A 76 3.21 -7.29 10.35
N GLU A 77 3.84 -6.49 11.20
CA GLU A 77 3.73 -5.04 11.22
C GLU A 77 5.10 -4.44 11.51
N ALA A 78 5.48 -3.42 10.73
CA ALA A 78 6.68 -2.63 10.94
C ALA A 78 6.26 -1.16 11.07
N ALA A 79 6.55 -0.58 12.24
CA ALA A 79 6.23 0.81 12.53
C ALA A 79 7.49 1.68 12.53
N GLY A 80 7.39 2.86 11.93
CA GLY A 80 8.45 3.84 11.83
C GLY A 80 9.32 3.67 10.58
N ARG A 81 9.81 4.82 10.08
CA ARG A 81 10.59 4.93 8.84
C ARG A 81 11.77 3.96 8.77
N ALA A 82 12.52 3.78 9.86
CA ALA A 82 13.68 2.87 9.90
C ALA A 82 13.28 1.39 9.77
N ALA A 83 12.18 0.96 10.40
CA ALA A 83 11.71 -0.42 10.33
C ALA A 83 11.19 -0.75 8.92
N VAL A 84 10.42 0.16 8.33
CA VAL A 84 9.93 0.03 6.96
C VAL A 84 11.08 0.04 5.95
N ALA A 85 12.10 0.90 6.11
CA ALA A 85 13.29 0.90 5.27
C ALA A 85 14.04 -0.45 5.33
N ARG A 86 14.22 -1.04 6.52
CA ARG A 86 14.81 -2.38 6.68
C ARG A 86 14.00 -3.45 5.95
N PHE A 87 12.66 -3.37 6.01
CA PHE A 87 11.80 -4.27 5.25
C PHE A 87 11.98 -4.10 3.74
N CYS A 88 12.04 -2.86 3.24
CA CYS A 88 12.32 -2.57 1.83
C CYS A 88 13.68 -3.13 1.40
N THR A 89 14.74 -2.93 2.18
CA THR A 89 16.07 -3.51 1.90
C THR A 89 16.03 -5.03 1.81
N ALA A 90 15.32 -5.69 2.74
CA ALA A 90 15.15 -7.15 2.71
C ALA A 90 14.34 -7.60 1.48
N LEU A 91 13.31 -6.84 1.11
CA LEU A 91 12.44 -7.11 -0.04
C LEU A 91 13.21 -7.07 -1.36
N PHE A 92 14.06 -6.07 -1.55
CA PHE A 92 14.89 -5.92 -2.74
C PHE A 92 16.21 -6.69 -2.67
N GLY A 93 16.45 -7.38 -1.56
CA GLY A 93 17.63 -8.21 -1.34
C GLY A 93 17.84 -9.22 -2.46
N SER A 94 19.11 -9.57 -2.70
CA SER A 94 19.52 -10.46 -3.80
C SER A 94 19.22 -9.93 -5.20
N GLY A 95 19.11 -8.61 -5.36
CA GLY A 95 18.91 -7.97 -6.66
C GLY A 95 17.49 -8.14 -7.22
N ARG A 96 16.50 -8.45 -6.36
CA ARG A 96 15.11 -8.61 -6.77
C ARG A 96 14.56 -7.28 -7.31
N ARG A 97 13.89 -7.37 -8.46
CA ARG A 97 13.24 -6.24 -9.12
C ARG A 97 11.77 -6.53 -9.31
N TYR A 98 10.98 -5.46 -9.24
CA TYR A 98 9.54 -5.55 -9.34
C TYR A 98 9.03 -4.52 -10.33
N ASP A 99 7.91 -4.85 -10.99
CA ASP A 99 7.09 -3.92 -11.74
C ASP A 99 5.80 -3.66 -10.99
N LEU A 100 5.33 -2.42 -11.05
CA LEU A 100 4.07 -2.03 -10.43
C LEU A 100 3.01 -1.77 -11.51
N VAL A 101 1.88 -2.49 -11.41
CA VAL A 101 0.71 -2.23 -12.26
C VAL A 101 -0.33 -1.47 -11.44
N PRO A 102 -0.69 -0.25 -11.82
CA PRO A 102 -1.60 0.59 -11.04
C PRO A 102 -3.02 0.02 -11.00
N THR A 103 -3.68 0.20 -9.86
CA THR A 103 -5.10 -0.08 -9.60
C THR A 103 -5.57 0.81 -8.44
N ARG A 104 -6.78 0.60 -7.92
CA ARG A 104 -7.27 1.29 -6.72
C ARG A 104 -7.87 0.30 -5.72
N ALA A 105 -7.72 0.62 -4.44
CA ALA A 105 -8.37 -0.08 -3.34
C ALA A 105 -9.05 0.92 -2.42
N ASN A 106 -10.38 0.85 -2.27
CA ASN A 106 -11.16 1.77 -1.43
C ASN A 106 -10.86 3.26 -1.69
N GLY A 107 -10.66 3.63 -2.97
CA GLY A 107 -10.32 5.00 -3.38
C GLY A 107 -8.83 5.35 -3.27
N GLN A 108 -8.02 4.56 -2.56
CA GLN A 108 -6.58 4.80 -2.39
C GLN A 108 -5.76 4.23 -3.57
N PRO A 109 -4.57 4.80 -3.83
CA PRO A 109 -3.60 4.23 -4.76
C PRO A 109 -3.20 2.81 -4.37
N ALA A 110 -3.26 1.89 -5.32
CA ALA A 110 -2.86 0.50 -5.13
C ALA A 110 -2.10 -0.02 -6.35
N PHE A 111 -1.26 -1.03 -6.15
CA PHE A 111 -0.42 -1.58 -7.21
C PHE A 111 -0.32 -3.10 -7.10
N GLY A 112 -0.52 -3.79 -8.23
CA GLY A 112 -0.07 -5.16 -8.38
C GLY A 112 1.44 -5.19 -8.45
N VAL A 113 2.07 -5.99 -7.59
CA VAL A 113 3.53 -6.10 -7.49
C VAL A 113 3.99 -7.36 -8.21
N TYR A 114 4.72 -7.20 -9.31
CA TYR A 114 5.16 -8.31 -10.16
C TYR A 114 6.67 -8.48 -10.10
N ALA A 115 7.16 -9.62 -9.62
CA ALA A 115 8.59 -9.91 -9.59
C ALA A 115 9.11 -10.18 -11.00
N ARG A 116 10.18 -9.49 -11.39
CA ARG A 116 10.89 -9.74 -12.66
C ARG A 116 11.69 -11.03 -12.54
N ALA A 117 11.47 -11.97 -13.47
CA ALA A 117 12.27 -13.18 -13.61
C ALA A 117 13.19 -13.10 -14.83
N SER A 118 14.26 -13.90 -14.84
CA SER A 118 15.20 -14.00 -15.97
C SER A 118 14.54 -14.52 -17.25
N SER A 119 13.43 -15.24 -17.13
CA SER A 119 12.61 -15.71 -18.26
C SER A 119 11.83 -14.60 -18.97
N GLY A 120 11.84 -13.37 -18.44
CA GLY A 120 11.05 -12.25 -18.94
C GLY A 120 9.60 -12.23 -18.44
N VAL A 121 9.05 -13.37 -17.99
CA VAL A 121 7.73 -13.44 -17.34
C VAL A 121 7.80 -12.77 -15.97
N ARG A 122 6.80 -11.94 -15.66
CA ARG A 122 6.73 -11.24 -14.38
C ARG A 122 5.62 -11.83 -13.53
N HIS A 123 5.97 -12.42 -12.38
CA HIS A 123 5.00 -13.13 -11.54
C HIS A 123 4.39 -12.22 -10.48
N GLY A 124 3.07 -12.21 -10.37
CA GLY A 124 2.36 -11.46 -9.35
C GLY A 124 2.69 -11.99 -7.96
N THR A 125 3.25 -11.13 -7.11
CA THR A 125 3.67 -11.45 -5.74
C THR A 125 2.70 -10.92 -4.69
N GLY A 126 1.88 -9.93 -5.03
CA GLY A 126 0.95 -9.32 -4.11
C GLY A 126 0.36 -8.03 -4.62
N LEU A 127 -0.52 -7.45 -3.81
CA LEU A 127 -1.03 -6.10 -4.00
C LEU A 127 -0.46 -5.22 -2.89
N VAL A 128 -0.03 -4.01 -3.21
CA VAL A 128 0.33 -2.99 -2.22
C VAL A 128 -0.64 -1.82 -2.30
N VAL A 129 -1.18 -1.40 -1.16
CA VAL A 129 -2.05 -0.23 -1.02
C VAL A 129 -1.28 0.83 -0.25
N VAL A 130 -1.34 2.07 -0.73
CA VAL A 130 -0.56 3.19 -0.20
C VAL A 130 -1.53 4.24 0.36
N SER A 131 -1.43 4.50 1.66
CA SER A 131 -2.19 5.55 2.35
C SER A 131 -1.37 6.83 2.42
N LEU A 132 -1.99 7.93 2.00
CA LEU A 132 -1.36 9.26 1.99
C LEU A 132 -1.80 10.08 3.21
N ASN A 133 -0.92 10.98 3.63
CA ASN A 133 -1.17 12.03 4.61
C ASN A 133 -0.48 13.31 4.11
N GLY A 134 -1.25 14.22 3.52
CA GLY A 134 -0.70 15.37 2.78
C GLY A 134 0.18 14.93 1.60
N ASP A 135 1.46 15.32 1.64
CA ASP A 135 2.45 15.05 0.58
C ASP A 135 3.28 13.77 0.80
N SER A 136 2.96 13.01 1.85
CA SER A 136 3.76 11.87 2.33
C SER A 136 2.91 10.61 2.46
N ILE A 137 3.56 9.45 2.46
CA ILE A 137 2.94 8.14 2.67
C ILE A 137 3.00 7.79 4.16
N CYS A 138 1.83 7.59 4.77
CA CYS A 138 1.72 7.29 6.20
C CYS A 138 1.47 5.81 6.51
N ALA A 139 1.01 5.03 5.53
CA ALA A 139 0.88 3.59 5.68
C ALA A 139 1.01 2.85 4.36
N ILE A 140 1.51 1.62 4.45
CA ILE A 140 1.61 0.67 3.35
C ILE A 140 0.96 -0.64 3.81
N THR A 141 -0.04 -1.11 3.07
CA THR A 141 -0.66 -2.41 3.35
C THR A 141 -0.39 -3.35 2.19
N ARG A 142 0.29 -4.47 2.46
CA ARG A 142 0.62 -5.46 1.45
C ARG A 142 -0.20 -6.74 1.62
N PHE A 143 -0.92 -7.12 0.58
CA PHE A 143 -1.74 -8.32 0.49
C PHE A 143 -1.06 -9.38 -0.37
N ASP A 144 -1.41 -10.65 -0.14
CA ASP A 144 -0.93 -11.78 -0.94
C ASP A 144 -1.45 -11.73 -2.40
N ARG A 145 -0.72 -12.37 -3.32
CA ARG A 145 -1.06 -12.47 -4.75
C ARG A 145 -2.47 -12.98 -5.05
N PHE A 146 -3.10 -13.74 -4.14
CA PHE A 146 -4.46 -14.25 -4.35
C PHE A 146 -5.52 -13.14 -4.49
N VAL A 147 -5.24 -11.91 -4.07
CA VAL A 147 -6.17 -10.78 -4.27
C VAL A 147 -6.12 -10.21 -5.67
N LEU A 148 -5.03 -10.40 -6.44
CA LEU A 148 -4.81 -9.75 -7.74
C LEU A 148 -6.02 -9.89 -8.70
N PRO A 149 -6.61 -11.08 -8.92
CA PRO A 149 -7.73 -11.21 -9.85
C PRO A 149 -8.97 -10.41 -9.42
N ARG A 150 -9.17 -10.16 -8.13
CA ARG A 150 -10.29 -9.34 -7.62
C ARG A 150 -10.13 -7.86 -7.97
N PHE A 151 -8.91 -7.43 -8.28
CA PHE A 151 -8.58 -6.07 -8.73
C PHE A 151 -8.44 -5.99 -10.26
N GLY A 152 -8.87 -7.02 -11.00
CA GLY A 152 -8.72 -7.09 -12.46
C GLY A 152 -7.29 -7.32 -12.93
N LEU A 153 -6.39 -7.70 -12.02
CA LEU A 153 -4.97 -7.87 -12.31
C LEU A 153 -4.64 -9.35 -12.58
N PRO A 154 -3.87 -9.65 -13.65
CA PRO A 154 -3.50 -11.02 -13.97
C PRO A 154 -2.48 -11.58 -12.95
N ARG A 155 -2.39 -12.91 -12.84
CA ARG A 155 -1.43 -13.56 -11.93
C ARG A 155 0.03 -13.49 -12.41
N SER A 156 0.22 -13.23 -13.70
CA SER A 156 1.52 -13.07 -14.33
C SER A 156 1.37 -12.15 -15.53
N LEU A 157 2.42 -11.38 -15.82
CA LEU A 157 2.51 -10.54 -16.99
C LEU A 157 3.44 -11.21 -18.01
N PRO A 158 3.06 -11.23 -19.29
CA PRO A 158 3.94 -11.71 -20.34
C PRO A 158 5.11 -10.73 -20.55
N PRO A 159 6.20 -11.16 -21.22
CA PRO A 159 7.40 -10.34 -21.42
C PRO A 159 7.14 -9.01 -22.14
N ASP A 160 6.15 -8.99 -23.03
CA ASP A 160 5.70 -7.87 -23.86
C ASP A 160 4.61 -7.02 -23.21
N TRP A 161 4.34 -7.22 -21.91
CA TRP A 161 3.35 -6.43 -21.19
C TRP A 161 3.71 -4.94 -21.19
N ASN A 162 2.95 -4.17 -21.95
CA ASN A 162 2.86 -2.72 -21.80
C ASN A 162 1.70 -2.42 -20.85
N ALA A 163 2.03 -2.08 -19.61
CA ALA A 163 1.08 -1.44 -18.70
C ALA A 163 0.69 -0.13 -19.38
N GLY A 164 -0.45 -0.10 -20.08
CA GLY A 164 -0.89 1.01 -20.92
C GLY A 164 -0.73 2.35 -20.19
N LYS A 165 0.40 3.00 -20.48
CA LYS A 165 0.79 4.31 -19.96
C LYS A 165 0.17 5.38 -20.85
#